data_AF-A0A7C4E7F5-F1
#
_entry.id   AF-A0A7C4E7F5-F1
#
_cell.length_a   1.000
_cell.length_b   1.000
_cell.length_c   1.000
_cell.angle_alpha   90.00
_cell.angle_beta   90.00
_cell.angle_gamma   90.00
#
_symmetry.space_group_name_H-M   'P 1'
#
loop_
_entity.id
_entity.type
_entity.pdbx_description
1 polymer ?
#
loop_
_entity_poly.entity_id
_entity_poly.type
_entity_poly.pdbx_seq_one_letter_code
_entity_poly.pdbx_strand_id
1 'polypeptide(L)'
;MALAFRTLLRRASPAGTAARLSVLIYHRVLAEPDPLNSGEPTGAEFETRLRWIKAQFHVMPLHEAIAGLRNGSLPERALAITFDDGYADNFDVALPILTRLGLHATFFVATGFLDGGRMFNDTVVEAVRRFRGDELDLTSLGLDRYPTGSLQA
;
A
#
# COMPACT_ATOMS: atom_id res chain seq x y z
N MET A 1 -15.82 -15.96 -14.58
CA MET A 1 -14.64 -15.06 -14.60
C MET A 1 -13.49 -15.51 -13.69
N ALA A 2 -13.69 -15.79 -12.40
CA ALA A 2 -12.60 -16.12 -11.47
C ALA A 2 -11.72 -17.33 -11.89
N LEU A 3 -12.30 -18.37 -12.49
CA LEU A 3 -11.56 -19.56 -12.92
C LEU A 3 -10.56 -19.26 -14.05
N ALA A 4 -10.97 -18.43 -15.04
CA ALA A 4 -10.09 -18.00 -16.13
C ALA A 4 -8.91 -17.16 -15.60
N PHE A 5 -9.18 -16.31 -14.60
CA PHE A 5 -8.16 -15.48 -13.98
C PHE A 5 -7.13 -16.29 -13.20
N ARG A 6 -7.56 -17.27 -12.40
CA ARG A 6 -6.63 -18.20 -11.72
C ARG A 6 -5.74 -18.95 -12.70
N THR A 7 -6.29 -19.43 -13.81
CA THR A 7 -5.53 -20.14 -14.84
C THR A 7 -4.46 -19.25 -15.48
N LEU A 8 -4.78 -17.98 -15.76
CA LEU A 8 -3.80 -17.02 -16.26
C LEU A 8 -2.72 -16.72 -15.22
N LEU A 9 -3.10 -16.47 -13.97
CA LEU A 9 -2.16 -16.23 -12.88
C LEU A 9 -1.22 -17.42 -12.64
N ARG A 10 -1.71 -18.66 -12.74
CA ARG A 10 -0.88 -19.87 -12.62
C ARG A 10 0.21 -19.94 -13.69
N ARG A 11 -0.11 -19.50 -14.92
CA ARG A 11 0.88 -19.45 -16.00
C ARG A 11 1.91 -18.34 -15.79
N ALA A 12 1.48 -17.20 -15.26
CA ALA A 12 2.36 -16.06 -14.99
C ALA A 12 3.23 -16.22 -13.73
N SER A 13 2.71 -16.92 -12.72
CA SER A 13 3.37 -17.24 -11.45
C SER A 13 3.20 -18.74 -11.15
N PRO A 14 4.00 -19.60 -11.79
CA PRO A 14 3.97 -21.05 -11.57
C PRO A 14 4.60 -21.40 -10.21
N ALA A 15 4.55 -22.68 -9.85
CA ALA A 15 5.22 -23.22 -8.66
C ALA A 15 6.63 -23.75 -8.97
N GLY A 16 7.39 -24.10 -7.93
CA GLY A 16 8.65 -24.84 -8.07
C GLY A 16 9.85 -23.96 -8.44
N THR A 17 10.80 -24.51 -9.20
CA THR A 17 12.03 -23.79 -9.61
C THR A 17 11.79 -22.63 -10.58
N ALA A 18 10.64 -22.63 -11.28
CA ALA A 18 10.22 -21.53 -12.15
C ALA A 18 9.35 -20.49 -11.43
N ALA A 19 9.17 -20.63 -10.11
CA ALA A 19 8.21 -19.83 -9.37
C ALA A 19 8.54 -18.35 -9.38
N ARG A 20 7.47 -17.54 -9.29
CA ARG A 20 7.55 -16.08 -9.22
C ARG A 20 6.83 -15.63 -7.97
N LEU A 21 7.51 -14.83 -7.15
CA LEU A 21 6.92 -14.15 -6.01
C LEU A 21 6.38 -12.80 -6.46
N SER A 22 5.07 -12.56 -6.28
CA SER A 22 4.51 -11.22 -6.35
C SER A 22 4.63 -10.53 -5.00
N VAL A 23 5.02 -9.26 -4.99
CA VAL A 23 5.05 -8.43 -3.78
C VAL A 23 4.12 -7.25 -4.00
N LEU A 24 3.16 -7.07 -3.09
CA LEU A 24 2.24 -5.95 -3.12
C LEU A 24 2.58 -4.98 -2.00
N ILE A 25 3.00 -3.78 -2.40
CA ILE A 25 3.45 -2.72 -1.49
C ILE A 25 2.29 -1.76 -1.22
N TYR A 26 2.14 -1.40 0.04
CA TYR A 26 1.29 -0.31 0.53
C TYR A 26 2.16 0.65 1.35
N HIS A 27 1.76 1.91 1.44
CA HIS A 27 2.34 2.84 2.41
C HIS A 27 1.32 3.09 3.52
N ARG A 28 0.08 3.43 3.14
CA ARG A 28 -1.00 3.79 4.06
C ARG A 28 -2.30 3.05 3.76
N VAL A 29 -3.18 3.01 4.75
CA VAL A 29 -4.60 2.66 4.59
C VAL A 29 -5.42 3.68 5.35
N LEU A 30 -6.05 4.60 4.63
CA LEU A 30 -6.69 5.75 5.23
C LEU A 30 -7.97 5.36 5.99
N ALA A 31 -8.20 6.01 7.13
CA ALA A 31 -9.46 5.89 7.87
C ALA A 31 -10.61 6.54 7.08
N GLU A 32 -10.34 7.67 6.43
CA GLU A 32 -11.26 8.44 5.61
C GLU A 32 -10.55 8.88 4.32
N PRO A 33 -11.28 9.12 3.21
CA PRO A 33 -10.69 9.67 1.99
C PRO A 33 -9.95 10.99 2.26
N ASP A 34 -8.75 11.14 1.70
CA ASP A 34 -7.96 12.36 1.79
C ASP A 34 -7.58 12.84 0.39
N PRO A 35 -8.06 14.01 -0.07
CA PRO A 35 -7.75 14.53 -1.40
C PRO A 35 -6.24 14.69 -1.68
N LEU A 36 -5.45 14.96 -0.64
CA LEU A 36 -3.99 15.10 -0.76
C LEU A 36 -3.25 13.75 -0.76
N ASN A 37 -3.95 12.67 -0.43
CA ASN A 37 -3.44 11.29 -0.45
C ASN A 37 -4.39 10.37 -1.24
N SER A 38 -4.98 10.86 -2.32
CA SER A 38 -6.03 10.16 -3.08
C SER A 38 -5.59 8.85 -3.77
N GLY A 39 -4.28 8.60 -3.83
CA GLY A 39 -3.74 7.31 -4.29
C GLY A 39 -3.82 6.19 -3.25
N GLU A 40 -3.99 6.54 -1.97
CA GLU A 40 -4.04 5.58 -0.87
C GLU A 40 -5.47 5.04 -0.68
N PRO A 41 -5.65 3.73 -0.47
CA PRO A 41 -6.98 3.17 -0.26
C PRO A 41 -7.52 3.54 1.11
N THR A 42 -8.84 3.72 1.18
CA THR A 42 -9.56 3.63 2.46
C THR A 42 -9.56 2.20 2.99
N GLY A 43 -9.85 2.02 4.29
CA GLY A 43 -10.02 0.69 4.89
C GLY A 43 -11.00 -0.22 4.15
N ALA A 44 -12.12 0.32 3.66
CA ALA A 44 -13.13 -0.46 2.92
C ALA A 44 -12.63 -0.93 1.55
N GLU A 45 -11.91 -0.07 0.83
CA GLU A 45 -11.30 -0.41 -0.46
C GLU A 45 -10.16 -1.42 -0.26
N PHE A 46 -9.34 -1.21 0.76
CA PHE A 46 -8.28 -2.14 1.14
C PHE A 46 -8.83 -3.53 1.45
N GLU A 47 -9.87 -3.63 2.28
CA GLU A 47 -10.52 -4.90 2.59
C GLU A 47 -11.07 -5.58 1.33
N THR A 48 -11.70 -4.82 0.45
CA THR A 48 -12.24 -5.34 -0.82
C THR A 48 -11.13 -5.92 -1.69
N ARG A 49 -10.00 -5.21 -1.81
CA ARG A 49 -8.80 -5.68 -2.51
C ARG A 49 -8.26 -6.96 -1.87
N LEU A 50 -8.13 -7.00 -0.54
CA LEU A 50 -7.58 -8.17 0.17
C LEU A 50 -8.47 -9.41 0.08
N ARG A 51 -9.80 -9.27 0.09
CA ARG A 51 -10.71 -10.40 -0.12
C ARG A 51 -10.53 -11.03 -1.49
N TRP A 52 -10.35 -10.19 -2.51
CA TRP A 52 -10.06 -10.67 -3.85
C TRP A 52 -8.68 -11.34 -3.91
N ILE A 53 -7.63 -10.71 -3.34
CA ILE A 53 -6.28 -11.27 -3.28
C ILE A 53 -6.28 -12.64 -2.59
N LYS A 54 -6.91 -12.75 -1.41
CA LYS A 54 -7.06 -14.01 -0.67
C LYS A 54 -7.70 -15.10 -1.52
N ALA A 55 -8.65 -14.74 -2.39
CA ALA A 55 -9.29 -15.69 -3.29
C ALA A 55 -8.41 -16.07 -4.50
N GLN A 56 -7.40 -15.28 -4.88
CA GLN A 56 -6.61 -15.51 -6.10
C GLN A 56 -5.17 -15.96 -5.85
N PHE A 57 -4.60 -15.70 -4.68
CA PHE A 57 -3.17 -15.89 -4.39
C PHE A 57 -2.94 -16.71 -3.12
N HIS A 58 -1.75 -17.32 -3.03
CA HIS A 58 -1.22 -17.88 -1.80
C HIS A 58 -0.46 -16.78 -1.05
N VAL A 59 -1.18 -16.04 -0.20
CA VAL A 59 -0.59 -14.98 0.61
C VAL A 59 0.18 -15.61 1.77
N MET A 60 1.45 -15.26 1.91
CA MET A 60 2.34 -15.86 2.92
C MET A 60 3.31 -14.84 3.52
N PRO A 61 3.91 -15.12 4.69
CA PRO A 61 4.95 -14.27 5.26
C PRO A 61 6.11 -14.06 4.27
N LEU A 62 6.61 -12.83 4.14
CA LEU A 62 7.65 -12.50 3.16
C LEU A 62 8.93 -13.33 3.35
N HIS A 63 9.34 -13.58 4.60
CA HIS A 63 10.54 -14.36 4.88
C HIS A 63 10.42 -15.82 4.42
N GLU A 64 9.25 -16.45 4.58
CA GLU A 64 8.96 -17.79 4.05
C GLU A 64 8.92 -17.77 2.53
N ALA A 65 8.34 -16.74 1.92
CA ALA A 65 8.28 -16.58 0.48
C ALA A 65 9.69 -16.48 -0.13
N ILE A 66 10.59 -15.71 0.49
CA ILE A 66 12.00 -15.58 0.07
C ILE A 66 12.73 -16.93 0.20
N ALA A 67 12.52 -17.65 1.30
CA ALA A 67 13.11 -18.97 1.48
C ALA A 67 12.63 -19.95 0.40
N GLY A 68 11.31 -19.98 0.15
CA GLY A 68 10.66 -20.79 -0.89
C GLY A 68 11.14 -20.46 -2.30
N LEU A 69 11.41 -19.18 -2.58
CA LEU A 69 11.95 -18.76 -3.86
C LEU A 69 13.39 -19.28 -4.07
N ARG A 70 14.21 -19.24 -3.02
CA ARG A 70 15.63 -19.68 -3.08
C ARG A 70 15.78 -21.19 -3.22
N ASN A 71 14.93 -21.97 -2.57
CA ASN A 71 14.99 -23.44 -2.59
C ASN A 71 14.09 -24.08 -3.67
N GLY A 72 13.35 -23.28 -4.44
CA GLY A 72 12.43 -23.76 -5.47
C GLY A 72 11.17 -24.44 -4.92
N SER A 73 10.72 -24.11 -3.71
CA SER A 73 9.52 -24.67 -3.07
C SER A 73 8.34 -23.69 -3.01
N LEU A 74 8.45 -22.52 -3.63
CA LEU A 74 7.39 -21.52 -3.63
C LEU A 74 6.13 -22.06 -4.35
N PRO A 75 4.92 -21.87 -3.79
CA PRO A 75 3.70 -22.29 -4.47
C PRO A 75 3.41 -21.39 -5.68
N GLU A 76 2.53 -21.88 -6.56
CA GLU A 76 1.98 -21.05 -7.63
C GLU A 76 1.26 -19.83 -7.04
N ARG A 77 1.27 -18.70 -7.75
CA ARG A 77 0.55 -17.48 -7.33
C ARG A 77 0.90 -17.06 -5.90
N ALA A 78 2.15 -17.24 -5.49
CA ALA A 78 2.63 -16.78 -4.21
C ALA A 78 2.65 -15.25 -4.17
N LEU A 79 2.16 -14.69 -3.05
CA LEU A 79 2.11 -13.25 -2.85
C LEU A 79 2.54 -12.89 -1.43
N ALA A 80 3.37 -11.86 -1.30
CA ALA A 80 3.64 -11.21 -0.02
C ALA A 80 3.03 -9.81 -0.02
N ILE A 81 2.44 -9.42 1.09
CA ILE A 81 1.96 -8.05 1.32
C ILE A 81 3.02 -7.34 2.17
N THR A 82 3.42 -6.14 1.76
CA THR A 82 4.37 -5.31 2.50
C THR A 82 3.81 -3.93 2.72
N PHE A 83 4.26 -3.33 3.81
CA PHE A 83 4.01 -1.94 4.16
C PHE A 83 5.34 -1.24 4.40
N ASP A 84 5.52 -0.09 3.78
CA ASP A 84 6.69 0.74 3.98
C ASP A 84 6.35 1.92 4.92
N ASP A 85 7.37 2.66 5.35
CA ASP A 85 7.33 3.86 6.20
C ASP A 85 6.94 3.64 7.67
N GLY A 86 5.83 2.94 7.93
CA GLY A 86 5.31 2.69 9.28
C GLY A 86 4.41 3.80 9.83
N TYR A 87 3.45 4.27 9.03
CA TYR A 87 2.42 5.20 9.49
C TYR A 87 1.52 4.56 10.57
N ALA A 88 0.87 5.41 11.38
CA ALA A 88 -0.03 4.94 12.44
C ALA A 88 -1.22 4.13 11.88
N ASP A 89 -1.72 4.49 10.71
CA ASP A 89 -2.85 3.81 10.08
C ASP A 89 -2.56 2.37 9.62
N ASN A 90 -1.28 1.99 9.51
CA ASN A 90 -0.88 0.58 9.40
C ASN A 90 -1.37 -0.26 10.59
N PHE A 91 -1.31 0.31 11.80
CA PHE A 91 -1.76 -0.32 13.03
C PHE A 91 -3.26 -0.10 13.26
N ASP A 92 -3.73 1.14 13.12
CA ASP A 92 -5.11 1.50 13.47
C ASP A 92 -6.15 0.96 12.47
N VAL A 93 -5.78 0.83 11.19
CA VAL A 93 -6.71 0.48 10.10
C VAL A 93 -6.33 -0.83 9.42
N ALA A 94 -5.10 -0.95 8.93
CA ALA A 94 -4.71 -2.11 8.11
C ALA A 94 -4.61 -3.42 8.91
N LEU A 95 -3.99 -3.38 10.09
CA LEU A 95 -3.76 -4.56 10.94
C LEU A 95 -5.06 -5.27 11.38
N PRO A 96 -6.12 -4.58 11.84
CA PRO A 96 -7.40 -5.22 12.15
C PRO A 96 -8.01 -5.95 10.94
N ILE A 97 -7.91 -5.37 9.74
CA ILE A 97 -8.43 -5.97 8.50
C ILE A 97 -7.64 -7.23 8.14
N LEU A 98 -6.31 -7.15 8.14
CA LEU A 98 -5.42 -8.29 7.89
C LEU A 98 -5.70 -9.44 8.87
N THR A 99 -5.83 -9.11 10.16
CA THR A 99 -6.13 -10.06 11.24
C THR A 99 -7.46 -10.76 11.01
N ARG A 100 -8.54 -10.00 10.74
CA ARG A 100 -9.87 -10.57 10.46
C ARG A 100 -9.91 -11.43 9.20
N LEU A 101 -9.08 -11.12 8.21
CA LEU A 101 -8.95 -11.91 6.99
C LEU A 101 -7.95 -13.07 7.12
N GLY A 102 -7.19 -13.17 8.23
CA GLY A 102 -6.15 -14.18 8.42
C GLY A 102 -5.05 -14.10 7.35
N LEU A 103 -4.62 -12.87 7.02
CA LEU A 103 -3.59 -12.60 6.03
C LEU A 103 -2.32 -12.08 6.69
N HIS A 104 -1.17 -12.44 6.11
CA HIS A 104 0.13 -11.98 6.57
C HIS A 104 0.57 -10.73 5.81
N ALA A 105 1.25 -9.82 6.52
CA ALA A 105 1.96 -8.69 5.94
C ALA A 105 3.28 -8.48 6.66
N THR A 106 4.25 -7.84 6.00
CA THR A 106 5.53 -7.41 6.59
C THR A 106 5.57 -5.88 6.64
N PHE A 107 5.96 -5.30 7.76
CA PHE A 107 6.04 -3.85 7.95
C PHE A 107 7.51 -3.43 8.03
N PHE A 108 7.96 -2.60 7.10
CA PHE A 108 9.27 -1.97 7.07
C PHE A 108 9.17 -0.57 7.66
N VAL A 109 9.42 -0.47 8.97
CA VAL A 109 9.25 0.79 9.71
C VAL A 109 10.49 1.65 9.56
N ALA A 110 10.31 2.89 9.09
CA ALA A 110 11.36 3.90 9.01
C ALA A 110 11.57 4.54 10.39
N THR A 111 12.35 3.88 11.24
CA THR A 111 12.49 4.23 12.67
C THR A 111 12.99 5.64 12.95
N GLY A 112 13.67 6.28 12.00
CA GLY A 112 14.12 7.67 12.11
C GLY A 112 12.97 8.70 12.14
N PHE A 113 11.74 8.29 11.81
CA PHE A 113 10.56 9.15 11.86
C PHE A 113 9.62 8.84 13.04
N LEU A 114 9.99 7.92 13.92
CA LEU A 114 9.25 7.66 15.14
C LEU A 114 9.38 8.86 16.12
N ASP A 115 8.51 8.89 17.13
CA ASP A 115 8.56 9.89 18.21
C ASP A 115 8.50 11.35 17.75
N GLY A 116 7.63 11.63 16.76
CA GLY A 116 7.36 12.99 16.27
C GLY A 116 8.16 13.39 15.04
N GLY A 117 8.92 12.46 14.45
CA GLY A 117 9.50 12.65 13.13
C GLY A 117 8.43 12.80 12.03
N ARG A 118 8.81 13.47 10.94
CA ARG A 118 7.94 13.71 9.79
C ARG A 118 8.75 13.59 8.50
N MET A 119 8.25 12.85 7.53
CA MET A 119 8.91 12.75 6.23
C MET A 119 8.76 14.05 5.44
N PHE A 120 9.64 14.26 4.45
CA PHE A 120 9.61 15.47 3.64
C PHE A 120 8.29 15.62 2.87
N ASN A 121 7.79 14.54 2.26
CA ASN A 121 6.50 14.50 1.58
C ASN A 121 5.35 14.90 2.51
N ASP A 122 5.30 14.38 3.73
CA ASP A 122 4.28 14.77 4.71
C ASP A 122 4.37 16.25 5.08
N THR A 123 5.59 16.79 5.14
CA THR A 123 5.79 18.22 5.39
C THR A 123 5.21 19.06 4.28
N VAL A 124 5.41 18.67 3.01
CA VAL A 124 4.82 19.36 1.86
C VAL A 124 3.30 19.24 1.87
N VAL A 125 2.76 18.03 2.07
CA VAL A 125 1.31 17.79 2.14
C VAL A 125 0.66 18.64 3.23
N GLU A 126 1.23 18.65 4.43
CA GLU A 126 0.69 19.42 5.55
C GLU A 126 0.87 20.93 5.38
N ALA A 127 1.95 21.38 4.73
CA ALA A 127 2.12 22.79 4.38
C ALA A 127 1.01 23.26 3.42
N VAL A 128 0.70 22.46 2.38
CA VAL A 128 -0.41 22.74 1.46
C VAL A 128 -1.75 22.69 2.19
N ARG A 129 -2.01 21.66 3.00
CA ARG A 129 -3.26 21.51 3.77
C ARG A 129 -3.53 22.71 4.69
N ARG A 130 -2.48 23.25 5.28
CA ARG A 130 -2.53 24.36 6.23
C ARG A 130 -2.39 25.73 5.57
N PHE A 131 -2.13 25.80 4.27
CA PHE A 131 -2.04 27.06 3.55
C PHE A 131 -3.34 27.86 3.67
N ARG A 132 -3.22 29.15 3.95
CA ARG A 132 -4.34 30.09 4.10
C ARG A 132 -4.03 31.32 3.24
N GLY A 133 -4.45 31.25 2.00
CA GLY A 133 -4.35 32.30 1.00
C GLY A 133 -5.31 31.99 -0.14
N ASP A 134 -5.36 32.87 -1.13
CA ASP A 134 -6.26 32.72 -2.29
C ASP A 134 -5.55 32.11 -3.50
N GLU A 135 -4.21 32.11 -3.51
CA GLU A 135 -3.36 31.58 -4.57
C GLU A 135 -2.07 31.00 -3.99
N LEU A 136 -1.70 29.80 -4.44
CA LEU A 136 -0.42 29.17 -4.19
C LEU A 136 0.49 29.38 -5.41
N ASP A 137 1.48 30.27 -5.30
CA ASP A 137 2.46 30.53 -6.36
C ASP A 137 3.66 29.57 -6.24
N LEU A 138 3.74 28.60 -7.16
CA LEU A 138 4.82 27.62 -7.23
C LEU A 138 5.77 27.85 -8.41
N THR A 139 5.74 29.04 -9.03
CA THR A 139 6.55 29.36 -10.23
C THR A 139 8.05 29.27 -9.99
N SER A 140 8.51 29.56 -8.76
CA SER A 140 9.92 29.39 -8.37
C SER A 140 10.39 27.92 -8.38
N LEU A 141 9.45 26.96 -8.33
CA LEU A 141 9.71 25.52 -8.43
C LEU A 141 9.48 25.00 -9.86
N GLY A 142 9.20 25.87 -10.83
CA GLY A 142 8.88 25.48 -12.22
C GLY A 142 7.46 24.94 -12.41
N LEU A 143 6.55 25.22 -11.48
CA LEU A 143 5.12 24.89 -11.56
C LEU A 143 4.28 26.15 -11.82
N ASP A 144 2.95 26.02 -11.77
CA ASP A 144 2.02 27.13 -11.99
C ASP A 144 1.58 27.83 -10.69
N ARG A 145 0.71 28.83 -10.85
CA ARG A 145 -0.06 29.44 -9.77
C ARG A 145 -1.40 28.72 -9.65
N TYR A 146 -1.74 28.28 -8.45
CA TYR A 146 -2.96 27.53 -8.18
C TYR A 146 -3.90 28.32 -7.27
N PRO A 147 -5.10 28.70 -7.73
CA PRO A 147 -6.11 29.29 -6.84
C PRO A 147 -6.48 28.28 -5.73
N THR A 148 -6.45 28.72 -4.47
CA THR A 148 -6.70 27.86 -3.30
C THR A 148 -8.10 28.02 -2.71
N GLY A 149 -8.92 28.88 -3.31
CA GLY A 149 -10.28 29.20 -2.85
C GLY A 149 -11.37 28.16 -3.19
N SER A 150 -11.04 26.99 -3.76
CA SER A 150 -12.03 25.99 -4.14
C SER A 150 -11.61 24.57 -3.78
N LEU A 151 -11.80 24.19 -2.52
CA LEU A 151 -12.25 22.84 -2.22
C LEU A 151 -13.76 22.94 -2.03
N GLN A 152 -14.52 22.87 -3.12
CA GLN A 152 -15.94 22.57 -3.00
C GLN A 152 -16.04 21.21 -2.32
N ALA A 153 -16.69 21.19 -1.15
CA ALA A 153 -17.05 19.99 -0.41
C ALA A 153 -18.02 19.12 -1.22
#